data_AF-A0AAV3EKB7-F1
#
_entry.id   AF-A0AAV3EKB7-F1
#
_cell.length_a   1.000
_cell.length_b   1.000
_cell.length_c   1.000
_cell.angle_alpha   90.00
_cell.angle_beta   90.00
_cell.angle_gamma   90.00
#
_symmetry.space_group_name_H-M   'P 1'
#
loop_
_entity.id
_entity.type
_entity.pdbx_description
1 polymer ?
#
loop_
_entity_poly.entity_id
_entity_poly.type
_entity_poly.pdbx_seq_one_letter_code
_entity_poly.pdbx_strand_id
1 'polypeptide(L)'
;MKNKVLNFIIAVLLSLSSLVNTSGVIVQANKNIEPKIFISVKSFKDFLDDIDKIDLDSMDSESRNIYNESLKKISEIYNSKNKNYSDEELRIRINIYWAFITSSHEDGESLIEGLKYLDLTPDEIVSILTTANPKLVGADAELFKLSLSVLLVERSRLSDEDKIIYDKIEKYVRKEHNDFNEDKIRESVNLIWSIAQIDLSKCDLKDRIDVLNEISLDLESFQNIKLLTLKGSNNDIVSSIYEMVLLRDSDEEGKKYWVSVMDKLQKEGKSTESSIDEVVYRMKQENEYRNLVSLFNT
;
A
#
# COMPACT_ATOMS: atom_id res chain seq x y z
N MET A 1 6.47 21.08 -9.92
CA MET A 1 5.45 20.02 -9.90
C MET A 1 5.56 19.03 -11.06
N LYS A 2 5.18 19.34 -12.32
CA LYS A 2 5.05 18.34 -13.41
C LYS A 2 6.30 17.47 -13.69
N ASN A 3 7.49 18.08 -13.81
CA ASN A 3 8.71 17.33 -14.13
C ASN A 3 9.26 16.46 -12.98
N LYS A 4 8.83 16.68 -11.73
CA LYS A 4 9.29 15.88 -10.57
C LYS A 4 8.48 14.59 -10.42
N VAL A 5 7.15 14.69 -10.56
CA VAL A 5 6.27 13.51 -10.61
C VAL A 5 6.61 12.61 -11.81
N LEU A 6 7.02 13.21 -12.93
CA LEU A 6 7.54 12.51 -14.12
C LEU A 6 8.76 11.60 -13.82
N ASN A 7 9.79 12.16 -13.19
CA ASN A 7 11.00 11.40 -12.84
C ASN A 7 10.70 10.35 -11.76
N PHE A 8 9.74 10.64 -10.87
CA PHE A 8 9.29 9.73 -9.83
C PHE A 8 8.57 8.50 -10.39
N ILE A 9 7.56 8.66 -11.25
CA ILE A 9 6.82 7.51 -11.82
C ILE A 9 7.79 6.58 -12.56
N ILE A 10 8.73 7.14 -13.33
CA ILE A 10 9.73 6.35 -14.05
C ILE A 10 10.71 5.68 -13.07
N ALA A 11 11.25 6.41 -12.09
CA ALA A 11 12.18 5.85 -11.10
C ALA A 11 11.52 4.76 -10.24
N VAL A 12 10.26 4.95 -9.87
CA VAL A 12 9.55 3.99 -9.02
C VAL A 12 9.06 2.79 -9.79
N LEU A 13 8.61 2.90 -11.04
CA LEU A 13 8.36 1.72 -11.88
C LEU A 13 9.64 0.88 -12.06
N LEU A 14 10.79 1.55 -12.24
CA LEU A 14 12.09 0.87 -12.31
C LEU A 14 12.46 0.23 -10.96
N SER A 15 12.20 0.90 -9.84
CA SER A 15 12.45 0.34 -8.49
C SER A 15 11.41 -0.70 -8.07
N LEU A 16 10.19 -0.69 -8.60
CA LEU A 16 9.15 -1.66 -8.29
C LEU A 16 9.47 -3.01 -8.88
N SER A 17 10.12 -3.04 -10.05
CA SER A 17 10.73 -4.28 -10.55
C SER A 17 11.78 -4.83 -9.57
N SER A 18 12.40 -3.97 -8.75
CA SER A 18 13.27 -4.37 -7.64
C SER A 18 12.53 -4.62 -6.31
N LEU A 19 11.36 -4.00 -6.09
CA LEU A 19 10.47 -4.29 -4.96
C LEU A 19 9.74 -5.63 -5.15
N VAL A 20 9.42 -6.04 -6.37
CA VAL A 20 8.97 -7.42 -6.62
C VAL A 20 10.12 -8.41 -6.39
N ASN A 21 11.37 -7.97 -6.56
CA ASN A 21 12.57 -8.66 -6.07
C ASN A 21 12.85 -8.44 -4.57
N THR A 22 11.88 -7.99 -3.74
CA THR A 22 12.01 -7.88 -2.27
C THR A 22 12.07 -9.25 -1.59
N SER A 23 13.12 -9.99 -1.91
CA SER A 23 13.86 -10.70 -0.87
C SER A 23 14.08 -9.77 0.34
N GLY A 24 14.48 -8.51 0.19
CA GLY A 24 14.74 -7.60 1.34
C GLY A 24 13.65 -7.49 2.43
N VAL A 25 12.43 -7.05 2.09
CA VAL A 25 11.35 -6.84 3.08
C VAL A 25 10.79 -8.16 3.61
N ILE A 26 10.65 -9.19 2.75
CA ILE A 26 10.19 -10.52 3.17
C ILE A 26 11.25 -11.25 4.01
N VAL A 27 12.54 -11.13 3.64
CA VAL A 27 13.70 -11.67 4.38
C VAL A 27 13.84 -11.00 5.73
N GLN A 28 13.48 -9.72 5.90
CA GLN A 28 13.48 -9.09 7.22
C GLN A 28 12.31 -9.56 8.10
N ALA A 29 11.11 -9.72 7.54
CA ALA A 29 9.95 -10.23 8.27
C ALA A 29 10.15 -11.68 8.76
N ASN A 30 10.96 -12.49 8.08
CA ASN A 30 11.16 -13.90 8.45
C ASN A 30 12.63 -14.35 8.37
N LYS A 31 13.58 -13.58 8.94
CA LYS A 31 15.01 -13.96 8.99
C LYS A 31 15.28 -15.36 9.57
N ASN A 32 14.32 -15.94 10.30
CA ASN A 32 14.42 -17.25 10.94
C ASN A 32 13.90 -18.41 10.07
N ILE A 33 13.25 -18.15 8.93
CA ILE A 33 12.67 -19.20 8.10
C ILE A 33 13.58 -19.42 6.88
N GLU A 34 14.37 -20.49 6.91
CA GLU A 34 15.19 -20.88 5.75
C GLU A 34 14.27 -21.43 4.63
N PRO A 35 14.25 -20.83 3.43
CA PRO A 35 13.50 -21.39 2.31
C PRO A 35 14.19 -22.68 1.86
N LYS A 36 13.49 -23.82 1.96
CA LYS A 36 14.06 -25.14 1.60
C LYS A 36 13.70 -25.63 0.20
N ILE A 37 12.87 -24.91 -0.55
CA ILE A 37 12.32 -25.41 -1.81
C ILE A 37 12.32 -24.28 -2.84
N PHE A 38 12.95 -24.52 -3.98
CA PHE A 38 12.92 -23.66 -5.17
C PHE A 38 12.29 -24.47 -6.29
N ILE A 39 11.13 -24.04 -6.78
CA ILE A 39 10.43 -24.73 -7.87
C ILE A 39 10.19 -23.76 -9.01
N SER A 40 10.64 -24.14 -10.21
CA SER A 40 10.26 -23.54 -11.48
C SER A 40 8.87 -24.05 -11.85
N VAL A 41 7.86 -23.20 -11.66
CA VAL A 41 6.47 -23.51 -12.00
C VAL A 41 6.22 -23.18 -13.47
N LYS A 42 5.45 -24.02 -14.19
CA LYS A 42 5.06 -23.81 -15.60
C LYS A 42 3.62 -23.33 -15.78
N SER A 43 2.76 -23.48 -14.78
CA SER A 43 1.38 -23.03 -14.77
C SER A 43 0.86 -22.84 -13.34
N PHE A 44 -0.18 -22.02 -13.14
CA PHE A 44 -0.80 -21.84 -11.83
C PHE A 44 -1.32 -23.13 -11.20
N LYS A 45 -1.76 -24.08 -12.02
CA LYS A 45 -2.14 -25.41 -11.54
C LYS A 45 -0.94 -26.15 -10.94
N ASP A 46 0.20 -26.13 -11.62
CA ASP A 46 1.43 -26.75 -11.10
C ASP A 46 1.83 -26.10 -9.76
N PHE A 47 1.66 -24.77 -9.64
CA PHE A 47 1.86 -24.06 -8.38
C PHE A 47 0.94 -24.58 -7.27
N LEU A 48 -0.37 -24.73 -7.54
CA LEU A 48 -1.32 -25.28 -6.55
C LEU A 48 -0.97 -26.73 -6.16
N ASP A 49 -0.59 -27.55 -7.13
CA ASP A 49 -0.18 -28.93 -6.89
C ASP A 49 1.10 -29.01 -6.04
N ASP A 50 1.99 -28.03 -6.15
CA ASP A 50 3.23 -27.97 -5.39
C ASP A 50 3.06 -27.44 -3.97
N ILE A 51 2.26 -26.38 -3.77
CA ILE A 51 1.98 -25.86 -2.44
C ILE A 51 1.15 -26.84 -1.60
N ASP A 52 0.31 -27.70 -2.20
CA ASP A 52 -0.43 -28.73 -1.45
C ASP A 52 0.50 -29.80 -0.85
N LYS A 53 1.73 -29.92 -1.38
CA LYS A 53 2.76 -30.85 -0.88
C LYS A 53 3.60 -30.29 0.27
N ILE A 54 3.30 -29.08 0.77
CA ILE A 54 4.03 -28.51 1.92
C ILE A 54 3.88 -29.43 3.13
N ASP A 55 5.00 -30.02 3.55
CA ASP A 55 5.05 -30.95 4.68
C ASP A 55 5.13 -30.19 6.01
N LEU A 56 3.98 -30.06 6.67
CA LEU A 56 3.86 -29.42 7.98
C LEU A 56 4.63 -30.18 9.08
N ASP A 57 4.85 -31.49 8.92
CA ASP A 57 5.56 -32.30 9.90
C ASP A 57 7.06 -31.96 9.93
N SER A 58 7.60 -31.44 8.82
CA SER A 58 8.98 -30.98 8.69
C SER A 58 9.25 -29.60 9.30
N MET A 59 8.20 -28.83 9.63
CA MET A 59 8.33 -27.50 10.23
C MET A 59 8.79 -27.59 11.68
N ASP A 60 9.68 -26.67 12.09
CA ASP A 60 10.00 -26.49 13.50
C ASP A 60 8.77 -25.97 14.29
N SER A 61 8.86 -25.99 15.62
CA SER A 61 7.74 -25.61 16.49
C SER A 61 7.32 -24.16 16.34
N GLU A 62 8.25 -23.25 16.06
CA GLU A 62 7.97 -21.82 15.88
C GLU A 62 7.23 -21.60 14.56
N SER A 63 7.77 -22.12 13.45
CA SER A 63 7.14 -22.08 12.13
C SER A 63 5.74 -22.70 12.13
N ARG A 64 5.57 -23.86 12.78
CA ARG A 64 4.26 -24.51 12.90
C ARG A 64 3.25 -23.67 13.70
N ASN A 65 3.71 -22.99 14.75
CA ASN A 65 2.84 -22.10 15.52
C ASN A 65 2.38 -20.91 14.67
N ILE A 66 3.30 -20.29 13.92
CA ILE A 66 2.99 -19.18 13.00
C ILE A 66 1.96 -19.64 11.96
N TYR A 67 2.18 -20.79 11.31
CA TYR A 67 1.25 -21.36 10.33
C TYR A 67 -0.16 -21.55 10.91
N ASN A 68 -0.27 -22.13 12.11
CA ASN A 68 -1.56 -22.39 12.75
C ASN A 68 -2.30 -21.09 13.15
N GLU A 69 -1.59 -20.09 13.67
CA GLU A 69 -2.19 -18.79 13.98
C GLU A 69 -2.66 -18.07 12.71
N SER A 70 -1.88 -18.13 11.63
CA SER A 70 -2.28 -17.60 10.33
C SER A 70 -3.52 -18.33 9.78
N LEU A 71 -3.58 -19.66 9.86
CA LEU A 71 -4.74 -20.45 9.43
C LEU A 71 -6.01 -20.06 10.19
N LYS A 72 -5.89 -19.93 11.52
CA LYS A 72 -7.00 -19.48 12.37
C LYS A 72 -7.47 -18.08 11.96
N LYS A 73 -6.54 -17.14 11.78
CA LYS A 73 -6.88 -15.75 11.40
C LYS A 73 -7.53 -15.66 10.03
N ILE A 74 -7.02 -16.40 9.04
CA ILE A 74 -7.61 -16.51 7.70
C ILE A 74 -9.04 -17.04 7.79
N SER A 75 -9.25 -18.09 8.58
CA SER A 75 -10.57 -18.69 8.78
C SER A 75 -11.56 -17.70 9.42
N GLU A 76 -11.12 -16.93 10.42
CA GLU A 76 -11.91 -15.86 11.05
C GLU A 76 -12.34 -14.78 10.03
N ILE A 77 -11.40 -14.34 9.17
CA ILE A 77 -11.68 -13.35 8.13
C ILE A 77 -12.70 -13.90 7.12
N TYR A 78 -12.55 -15.12 6.64
CA TYR A 78 -13.51 -15.72 5.71
C TYR A 78 -14.90 -15.89 6.33
N ASN A 79 -14.97 -16.34 7.58
CA ASN A 79 -16.23 -16.44 8.32
C ASN A 79 -16.92 -15.08 8.45
N SER A 80 -16.18 -13.99 8.72
CA SER A 80 -16.75 -12.62 8.76
C SER A 80 -17.29 -12.13 7.41
N LYS A 81 -16.81 -12.71 6.30
CA LYS A 81 -17.30 -12.46 4.93
C LYS A 81 -18.44 -13.40 4.51
N ASN A 82 -18.93 -14.24 5.42
CA ASN A 82 -19.86 -15.33 5.12
C ASN A 82 -19.34 -16.28 4.03
N LYS A 83 -18.03 -16.50 3.97
CA LYS A 83 -17.39 -17.45 3.07
C LYS A 83 -16.99 -18.69 3.85
N ASN A 84 -17.60 -19.82 3.51
CA ASN A 84 -17.28 -21.11 4.10
C ASN A 84 -16.50 -21.91 3.08
N TYR A 85 -15.27 -22.29 3.44
CA TYR A 85 -14.40 -23.14 2.63
C TYR A 85 -14.28 -24.50 3.32
N SER A 86 -14.08 -25.55 2.52
CA SER A 86 -13.71 -26.86 3.05
C SER A 86 -12.33 -26.83 3.72
N ASP A 87 -12.05 -27.80 4.58
CA ASP A 87 -10.73 -27.92 5.22
C ASP A 87 -9.59 -28.03 4.18
N GLU A 88 -9.86 -28.67 3.04
CA GLU A 88 -8.92 -28.79 1.92
C GLU A 88 -8.66 -27.44 1.25
N GLU A 89 -9.72 -26.67 0.94
CA GLU A 89 -9.56 -25.33 0.37
C GLU A 89 -8.88 -24.36 1.33
N LEU A 90 -9.19 -24.44 2.64
CA LEU A 90 -8.51 -23.66 3.66
C LEU A 90 -7.02 -24.02 3.70
N ARG A 91 -6.67 -25.31 3.66
CA ARG A 91 -5.27 -25.78 3.59
C ARG A 91 -4.54 -25.21 2.39
N ILE A 92 -5.12 -25.27 1.20
CA ILE A 92 -4.51 -24.69 -0.01
C ILE A 92 -4.28 -23.19 0.17
N ARG A 93 -5.27 -22.45 0.69
CA ARG A 93 -5.17 -21.00 0.91
C ARG A 93 -4.09 -20.64 1.92
N ILE A 94 -4.00 -21.33 3.05
CA ILE A 94 -2.91 -21.08 4.00
C ILE A 94 -1.55 -21.44 3.39
N ASN A 95 -1.47 -22.48 2.55
CA ASN A 95 -0.23 -22.86 1.88
C ASN A 95 0.24 -21.81 0.86
N ILE A 96 -0.69 -21.18 0.12
CA ILE A 96 -0.39 -20.00 -0.73
C ILE A 96 0.19 -18.87 0.12
N TYR A 97 -0.51 -18.52 1.21
CA TYR A 97 -0.07 -17.47 2.11
C TYR A 97 1.30 -17.77 2.71
N TRP A 98 1.53 -19.02 3.14
CA TRP A 98 2.78 -19.49 3.68
C TRP A 98 3.91 -19.34 2.66
N ALA A 99 3.73 -19.85 1.44
CA ALA A 99 4.71 -19.75 0.37
C ALA A 99 5.09 -18.30 0.04
N PHE A 100 4.13 -17.37 0.14
CA PHE A 100 4.37 -15.95 -0.01
C PHE A 100 5.27 -15.38 1.10
N ILE A 101 4.94 -15.62 2.37
CA ILE A 101 5.68 -15.04 3.50
C ILE A 101 7.06 -15.68 3.72
N THR A 102 7.28 -16.88 3.19
CA THR A 102 8.58 -17.59 3.25
C THR A 102 9.39 -17.43 1.97
N SER A 103 8.90 -16.67 0.98
CA SER A 103 9.51 -16.55 -0.36
C SER A 103 9.92 -17.90 -0.97
N SER A 104 9.10 -18.94 -0.79
CA SER A 104 9.44 -20.30 -1.23
C SER A 104 9.19 -20.55 -2.72
N HIS A 105 8.85 -19.50 -3.47
CA HIS A 105 8.73 -19.54 -4.92
C HIS A 105 9.33 -18.28 -5.56
N GLU A 106 10.11 -18.47 -6.62
CA GLU A 106 10.71 -17.39 -7.42
C GLU A 106 9.77 -16.88 -8.52
N ASP A 107 8.74 -17.65 -8.88
CA ASP A 107 7.80 -17.26 -9.92
C ASP A 107 6.79 -16.21 -9.41
N GLY A 108 7.10 -14.95 -9.67
CA GLY A 108 6.27 -13.82 -9.28
C GLY A 108 4.86 -13.86 -9.87
N GLU A 109 4.66 -14.42 -11.08
CA GLU A 109 3.33 -14.46 -11.71
C GLU A 109 2.40 -15.44 -10.97
N SER A 110 2.85 -16.68 -10.77
CA SER A 110 2.09 -17.68 -9.99
C SER A 110 1.81 -17.21 -8.57
N LEU A 111 2.75 -16.50 -7.95
CA LEU A 111 2.57 -15.96 -6.61
C LEU A 111 1.50 -14.86 -6.57
N ILE A 112 1.49 -13.96 -7.55
CA ILE A 112 0.43 -12.94 -7.69
C ILE A 112 -0.92 -13.60 -7.91
N GLU A 113 -1.01 -14.61 -8.78
CA GLU A 113 -2.25 -15.37 -8.98
C GLU A 113 -2.69 -16.09 -7.70
N GLY A 114 -1.75 -16.63 -6.93
CA GLY A 114 -2.00 -17.22 -5.61
C GLY A 114 -2.58 -16.19 -4.64
N LEU A 115 -1.97 -15.02 -4.52
CA LEU A 115 -2.48 -13.95 -3.65
C LEU A 115 -3.87 -13.47 -4.09
N LYS A 116 -4.16 -13.43 -5.39
CA LYS A 116 -5.52 -13.16 -5.90
C LYS A 116 -6.48 -14.28 -5.52
N TYR A 117 -6.04 -15.53 -5.60
CA TYR A 117 -6.82 -16.71 -5.19
C TYR A 117 -7.21 -16.67 -3.71
N LEU A 118 -6.37 -16.09 -2.84
CA LEU A 118 -6.70 -15.86 -1.42
C LEU A 118 -7.96 -15.02 -1.25
N ASP A 119 -8.29 -14.12 -2.17
CA ASP A 119 -9.46 -13.25 -2.06
C ASP A 119 -9.50 -12.46 -0.73
N LEU A 120 -8.29 -12.04 -0.32
CA LEU A 120 -8.02 -11.19 0.83
C LEU A 120 -7.58 -9.80 0.34
N THR A 121 -7.87 -8.77 1.12
CA THR A 121 -7.37 -7.41 0.88
C THR A 121 -5.92 -7.29 1.40
N PRO A 122 -5.15 -6.30 0.94
CA PRO A 122 -3.83 -6.01 1.50
C PRO A 122 -3.84 -5.84 3.02
N ASP A 123 -4.84 -5.14 3.58
CA ASP A 123 -5.01 -4.95 5.03
C ASP A 123 -5.21 -6.28 5.77
N GLU A 124 -5.98 -7.19 5.20
CA GLU A 124 -6.23 -8.51 5.78
C GLU A 124 -4.95 -9.37 5.78
N ILE A 125 -4.22 -9.37 4.67
CA ILE A 125 -2.93 -10.08 4.54
C ILE A 125 -1.92 -9.55 5.57
N VAL A 126 -1.81 -8.23 5.70
CA VAL A 126 -0.95 -7.57 6.70
C VAL A 126 -1.42 -7.91 8.12
N SER A 127 -2.73 -7.93 8.39
CA SER A 127 -3.26 -8.32 9.70
C SER A 127 -2.92 -9.77 10.07
N ILE A 128 -2.95 -10.69 9.10
CA ILE A 128 -2.51 -12.08 9.31
C ILE A 128 -1.01 -12.10 9.59
N LEU A 129 -0.21 -11.34 8.83
CA LEU A 129 1.24 -11.32 8.97
C LEU A 129 1.71 -10.70 10.28
N THR A 130 1.07 -9.63 10.74
CA THR A 130 1.36 -9.01 12.05
C THR A 130 0.96 -9.90 13.22
N THR A 131 -0.02 -10.79 13.04
CA THR A 131 -0.36 -11.83 14.03
C THR A 131 0.76 -12.87 14.11
N ALA A 132 1.28 -13.28 12.96
CA ALA A 132 2.37 -14.25 12.79
C ALA A 132 3.73 -13.70 13.24
N ASN A 133 3.98 -12.42 12.97
CA ASN A 133 5.19 -11.70 13.33
C ASN A 133 4.84 -10.33 13.92
N PRO A 134 4.72 -10.23 15.26
CA PRO A 134 4.42 -8.98 15.94
C PRO A 134 5.47 -7.88 15.78
N LYS A 135 6.63 -8.17 15.18
CA LYS A 135 7.66 -7.16 14.87
C LYS A 135 7.37 -6.40 13.58
N LEU A 136 6.50 -6.93 12.71
CA LEU A 136 6.07 -6.23 11.51
C LEU A 136 5.03 -5.18 11.92
N VAL A 137 5.48 -3.99 12.30
CA VAL A 137 4.63 -2.87 12.73
C VAL A 137 5.15 -1.56 12.13
N GLY A 138 4.36 -0.50 12.23
CA GLY A 138 4.77 0.84 11.77
C GLY A 138 5.15 0.84 10.29
N ALA A 139 6.33 1.39 9.99
CA ALA A 139 6.84 1.55 8.62
C ALA A 139 6.86 0.25 7.81
N ASP A 140 7.36 -0.84 8.38
CA ASP A 140 7.53 -2.10 7.65
C ASP A 140 6.17 -2.69 7.23
N ALA A 141 5.15 -2.59 8.09
CA ALA A 141 3.80 -3.06 7.79
C ALA A 141 3.16 -2.24 6.67
N GLU A 142 3.33 -0.91 6.67
CA GLU A 142 2.79 -0.03 5.62
C GLU A 142 3.53 -0.22 4.29
N LEU A 143 4.84 -0.40 4.29
CA LEU A 143 5.62 -0.74 3.08
C LEU A 143 5.17 -2.08 2.49
N PHE A 144 4.92 -3.08 3.35
CA PHE A 144 4.42 -4.36 2.91
C PHE A 144 3.01 -4.26 2.33
N LYS A 145 2.12 -3.51 2.99
CA LYS A 145 0.77 -3.21 2.51
C LYS A 145 0.79 -2.49 1.15
N LEU A 146 1.71 -1.54 0.97
CA LEU A 146 1.90 -0.83 -0.29
C LEU A 146 2.24 -1.82 -1.42
N SER A 147 3.25 -2.66 -1.21
CA SER A 147 3.65 -3.68 -2.19
C SER A 147 2.50 -4.60 -2.58
N LEU A 148 1.75 -5.10 -1.60
CA LEU A 148 0.55 -5.91 -1.84
C LEU A 148 -0.52 -5.15 -2.62
N SER A 149 -0.76 -3.88 -2.28
CA SER A 149 -1.74 -3.06 -2.97
C SER A 149 -1.38 -2.89 -4.44
N VAL A 150 -0.11 -2.63 -4.75
CA VAL A 150 0.33 -2.50 -6.16
C VAL A 150 0.05 -3.77 -6.96
N LEU A 151 0.30 -4.93 -6.36
CA LEU A 151 0.13 -6.25 -6.99
C LEU A 151 -1.32 -6.69 -7.12
N LEU A 152 -2.15 -6.37 -6.13
CA LEU A 152 -3.51 -6.91 -5.99
C LEU A 152 -4.61 -5.95 -6.45
N VAL A 153 -4.28 -4.70 -6.75
CA VAL A 153 -5.27 -3.73 -7.24
C VAL A 153 -5.80 -4.16 -8.60
N GLU A 154 -7.10 -4.40 -8.61
CA GLU A 154 -7.89 -4.64 -9.81
C GLU A 154 -9.04 -3.64 -9.83
N ARG A 155 -9.07 -2.79 -10.86
CA ARG A 155 -10.09 -1.75 -11.04
C ARG A 155 -11.53 -2.28 -10.92
N SER A 156 -11.77 -3.52 -11.36
CA SER A 156 -13.08 -4.18 -11.26
C SER A 156 -13.54 -4.47 -9.83
N ARG A 157 -12.60 -4.64 -8.90
CA ARG A 157 -12.84 -4.96 -7.48
C ARG A 157 -12.89 -3.74 -6.57
N LEU A 158 -12.55 -2.56 -7.10
CA LEU A 158 -12.65 -1.30 -6.38
C LEU A 158 -14.11 -0.91 -6.12
N SER A 159 -14.34 -0.19 -5.03
CA SER A 159 -15.63 0.47 -4.77
C SER A 159 -15.92 1.50 -5.86
N ASP A 160 -17.18 1.90 -6.04
CA ASP A 160 -17.51 2.89 -7.08
C ASP A 160 -16.85 4.25 -6.82
N GLU A 161 -16.68 4.62 -5.56
CA GLU A 161 -15.93 5.82 -5.18
C GLU A 161 -14.44 5.70 -5.53
N ASP A 162 -13.83 4.55 -5.25
CA ASP A 162 -12.41 4.33 -5.53
C ASP A 162 -12.15 4.20 -7.03
N LYS A 163 -13.11 3.69 -7.81
CA LYS A 163 -13.05 3.71 -9.27
C LYS A 163 -12.99 5.13 -9.81
N ILE A 164 -13.75 6.07 -9.25
CA ILE A 164 -13.69 7.48 -9.67
C ILE A 164 -12.30 8.07 -9.43
N ILE A 165 -11.70 7.79 -8.27
CA ILE A 165 -10.34 8.22 -7.94
C ILE A 165 -9.32 7.56 -8.88
N TYR A 166 -9.44 6.25 -9.07
CA TYR A 166 -8.58 5.48 -9.95
C TYR A 166 -8.62 6.01 -11.39
N ASP A 167 -9.82 6.29 -11.92
CA ASP A 167 -10.01 6.87 -13.26
C ASP A 167 -9.43 8.29 -13.37
N LYS A 168 -9.50 9.07 -12.30
CA LYS A 168 -8.86 10.40 -12.23
C LYS A 168 -7.34 10.29 -12.29
N ILE A 169 -6.75 9.32 -11.57
CA ILE A 169 -5.32 9.03 -11.64
C ILE A 169 -4.94 8.55 -13.04
N GLU A 170 -5.70 7.62 -13.63
CA GLU A 170 -5.46 7.11 -14.98
C GLU A 170 -5.47 8.23 -16.02
N LYS A 171 -6.47 9.12 -15.96
CA LYS A 171 -6.54 10.31 -16.82
C LYS A 171 -5.33 11.23 -16.64
N TYR A 172 -4.86 11.39 -15.41
CA TYR A 172 -3.65 12.16 -15.11
C TYR A 172 -2.41 11.49 -15.73
N VAL A 173 -2.19 10.20 -15.49
CA VAL A 173 -1.07 9.43 -16.03
C VAL A 173 -1.06 9.50 -17.56
N ARG A 174 -2.17 9.20 -18.23
CA ARG A 174 -2.28 9.26 -19.70
C ARG A 174 -2.00 10.64 -20.27
N LYS A 175 -2.39 11.69 -19.55
CA LYS A 175 -2.15 13.08 -19.97
C LYS A 175 -0.68 13.45 -19.87
N GLU A 176 0.00 13.03 -18.81
CA GLU A 176 1.41 13.37 -18.58
C GLU A 176 2.37 12.39 -19.28
N HIS A 177 1.90 11.18 -19.64
CA HIS A 177 2.65 10.09 -20.27
C HIS A 177 1.90 9.49 -21.46
N ASN A 178 1.85 10.25 -22.57
CA ASN A 178 1.19 9.79 -23.79
C ASN A 178 2.00 8.71 -24.56
N ASP A 179 3.24 8.45 -24.14
CA ASP A 179 4.16 7.46 -24.70
C ASP A 179 4.10 6.11 -23.98
N PHE A 180 3.44 6.03 -22.82
CA PHE A 180 3.28 4.77 -22.10
C PHE A 180 2.31 3.83 -22.84
N ASN A 181 2.64 2.54 -22.85
CA ASN A 181 1.71 1.50 -23.26
C ASN A 181 0.71 1.19 -22.13
N GLU A 182 -0.31 0.38 -22.43
CA GLU A 182 -1.38 0.07 -21.47
C GLU A 182 -0.87 -0.62 -20.19
N ASP A 183 0.14 -1.49 -20.29
CA ASP A 183 0.71 -2.15 -19.11
C ASP A 183 1.41 -1.15 -18.19
N LYS A 184 2.26 -0.27 -18.74
CA LYS A 184 2.92 0.80 -17.96
C LYS A 184 1.92 1.78 -17.36
N ILE A 185 0.85 2.12 -18.08
CA ILE A 185 -0.23 2.95 -17.55
C ILE A 185 -0.86 2.26 -16.36
N ARG A 186 -1.26 0.98 -16.50
CA ARG A 186 -1.87 0.20 -15.41
C ARG A 186 -0.95 0.14 -14.19
N GLU A 187 0.32 -0.21 -14.36
CA GLU A 187 1.31 -0.27 -13.29
C GLU A 187 1.47 1.09 -12.58
N SER A 188 1.56 2.17 -13.35
CA SER A 188 1.66 3.54 -12.79
C SER A 188 0.43 3.92 -11.98
N VAL A 189 -0.76 3.60 -12.48
CA VAL A 189 -2.02 3.92 -11.80
C VAL A 189 -2.15 3.09 -10.53
N ASN A 190 -1.84 1.79 -10.58
CA ASN A 190 -1.81 0.92 -9.40
C ASN A 190 -0.87 1.47 -8.33
N LEU A 191 0.34 1.90 -8.74
CA LEU A 191 1.30 2.50 -7.83
C LEU A 191 0.77 3.78 -7.18
N ILE A 192 0.35 4.76 -7.98
CA ILE A 192 -0.12 6.06 -7.47
C ILE A 192 -1.34 5.87 -6.57
N TRP A 193 -2.26 4.99 -6.98
CA TRP A 193 -3.43 4.63 -6.16
C TRP A 193 -2.98 4.03 -4.82
N SER A 194 -2.02 3.10 -4.85
CA SER A 194 -1.53 2.44 -3.63
C SER A 194 -0.79 3.40 -2.69
N ILE A 195 0.06 4.29 -3.23
CA ILE A 195 0.71 5.36 -2.46
C ILE A 195 -0.34 6.26 -1.79
N ALA A 196 -1.42 6.57 -2.51
CA ALA A 196 -2.50 7.36 -1.95
C ALA A 196 -3.27 6.65 -0.83
N GLN A 197 -3.22 5.31 -0.75
CA GLN A 197 -3.82 4.53 0.32
C GLN A 197 -2.90 4.30 1.53
N ILE A 198 -1.62 4.67 1.48
CA ILE A 198 -0.71 4.51 2.63
C ILE A 198 -1.26 5.29 3.82
N ASP A 199 -1.45 4.62 4.95
CA ASP A 199 -1.93 5.24 6.18
C ASP A 199 -0.76 5.46 7.14
N LEU A 200 -0.21 6.67 7.06
CA LEU A 200 0.91 7.09 7.89
C LEU A 200 0.46 7.57 9.29
N SER A 201 -0.84 7.64 9.59
CA SER A 201 -1.34 8.19 10.87
C SER A 201 -0.84 7.41 12.09
N LYS A 202 -0.62 6.10 11.93
CA LYS A 202 -0.15 5.20 12.99
C LYS A 202 1.36 5.17 13.16
N CYS A 203 2.10 5.76 12.23
CA CYS A 203 3.56 5.83 12.28
C CYS A 203 3.98 7.06 13.08
N ASP A 204 5.11 6.98 13.79
CA ASP A 204 5.75 8.19 14.31
C ASP A 204 6.40 8.99 13.17
N LEU A 205 6.79 10.24 13.41
CA LEU A 205 7.32 11.10 12.35
C LEU A 205 8.57 10.51 11.67
N LYS A 206 9.42 9.81 12.43
CA LYS A 206 10.64 9.21 11.88
C LYS A 206 10.27 8.07 10.93
N ASP A 207 9.39 7.17 11.36
CA ASP A 207 8.88 6.08 10.54
C ASP A 207 8.21 6.60 9.26
N ARG A 208 7.46 7.71 9.34
CA ARG A 208 6.86 8.35 8.15
C ARG A 208 7.90 8.80 7.14
N ILE A 209 8.99 9.41 7.61
CA ILE A 209 10.11 9.84 6.77
C ILE A 209 10.81 8.62 6.16
N ASP A 210 11.07 7.60 6.97
CA ASP A 210 11.71 6.36 6.54
C ASP A 210 10.89 5.67 5.45
N VAL A 211 9.55 5.54 5.61
CA VAL A 211 8.66 5.00 4.56
C VAL A 211 8.81 5.78 3.24
N LEU A 212 8.75 7.11 3.29
CA LEU A 212 8.85 7.95 2.09
C LEU A 212 10.21 7.84 1.41
N ASN A 213 11.29 7.76 2.18
CA ASN A 213 12.64 7.55 1.67
C ASN A 213 12.81 6.17 1.03
N GLU A 214 12.29 5.11 1.65
CA GLU A 214 12.36 3.73 1.14
C GLU A 214 11.65 3.59 -0.22
N ILE A 215 10.51 4.26 -0.40
CA ILE A 215 9.79 4.27 -1.70
C ILE A 215 10.35 5.31 -2.67
N SER A 216 11.49 5.94 -2.34
CA SER A 216 12.16 6.97 -3.15
C SER A 216 11.23 8.12 -3.54
N LEU A 217 10.31 8.50 -2.65
CA LEU A 217 9.30 9.53 -2.87
C LEU A 217 9.63 10.75 -2.04
N ASP A 218 10.05 11.83 -2.71
CA ASP A 218 10.21 13.11 -2.03
C ASP A 218 8.85 13.64 -1.49
N LEU A 219 8.91 14.43 -0.42
CA LEU A 219 7.72 14.95 0.26
C LEU A 219 6.78 15.74 -0.67
N GLU A 220 7.32 16.49 -1.64
CA GLU A 220 6.50 17.26 -2.59
C GLU A 220 5.73 16.32 -3.53
N SER A 221 6.39 15.28 -4.03
CA SER A 221 5.81 14.25 -4.88
C SER A 221 4.73 13.46 -4.13
N PHE A 222 4.96 13.10 -2.86
CA PHE A 222 3.96 12.44 -2.02
C PHE A 222 2.70 13.27 -1.86
N GLN A 223 2.86 14.56 -1.52
CA GLN A 223 1.75 15.49 -1.38
C GLN A 223 0.96 15.63 -2.68
N ASN A 224 1.64 15.73 -3.81
CA ASN A 224 0.99 15.83 -5.11
C ASN A 224 0.14 14.59 -5.44
N ILE A 225 0.62 13.40 -5.07
CA ILE A 225 -0.13 12.14 -5.22
C ILE A 225 -1.36 12.14 -4.30
N LYS A 226 -1.18 12.43 -3.01
CA LYS A 226 -2.28 12.45 -2.02
C LYS A 226 -3.36 13.46 -2.41
N LEU A 227 -2.98 14.63 -2.93
CA LEU A 227 -3.88 15.66 -3.47
C LEU A 227 -4.84 15.13 -4.55
N LEU A 228 -4.42 14.17 -5.37
CA LEU A 228 -5.28 13.60 -6.41
C LEU A 228 -6.49 12.85 -5.83
N THR A 229 -6.36 12.37 -4.59
CA THR A 229 -7.27 11.42 -3.96
C THR A 229 -8.12 12.02 -2.83
N LEU A 230 -7.93 13.31 -2.52
CA LEU A 230 -8.74 14.00 -1.51
C LEU A 230 -10.23 13.98 -1.88
N LYS A 231 -11.07 13.57 -0.93
CA LYS A 231 -12.52 13.54 -1.03
C LYS A 231 -13.17 13.77 0.33
N GLY A 232 -14.48 13.94 0.34
CA GLY A 232 -15.28 14.10 1.55
C GLY A 232 -15.68 15.55 1.83
N SER A 233 -16.08 15.81 3.07
CA SER A 233 -16.42 17.16 3.54
C SER A 233 -15.16 18.02 3.68
N ASN A 234 -15.32 19.35 3.84
CA ASN A 234 -14.18 20.22 4.14
C ASN A 234 -13.44 19.79 5.42
N ASN A 235 -14.14 19.18 6.36
CA ASN A 235 -13.56 18.64 7.60
C ASN A 235 -12.63 17.44 7.31
N ASP A 236 -13.06 16.52 6.44
CA ASP A 236 -12.29 15.33 6.05
C ASP A 236 -11.09 15.76 5.20
N ILE A 237 -11.31 16.65 4.24
CA ILE A 237 -10.27 17.19 3.37
C ILE A 237 -9.18 17.88 4.18
N VAL A 238 -9.53 18.73 5.15
CA VAL A 238 -8.52 19.41 5.98
C VAL A 238 -7.73 18.42 6.84
N SER A 239 -8.35 17.39 7.41
CA SER A 239 -7.62 16.32 8.11
C SER A 239 -6.58 15.66 7.19
N SER A 240 -6.98 15.26 5.99
CA SER A 240 -6.06 14.66 5.03
C SER A 240 -4.98 15.63 4.54
N ILE A 241 -5.28 16.94 4.47
CA ILE A 241 -4.27 17.96 4.17
C ILE A 241 -3.21 18.02 5.28
N TYR A 242 -3.60 17.97 6.55
CA TYR A 242 -2.66 17.91 7.68
C TYR A 242 -1.75 16.69 7.58
N GLU A 243 -2.34 15.52 7.37
CA GLU A 243 -1.61 14.26 7.27
C GLU A 243 -0.61 14.29 6.11
N MET A 244 -0.95 14.87 4.95
CA MET A 244 -0.05 14.89 3.80
C MET A 244 0.98 16.04 3.83
N VAL A 245 0.59 17.23 4.30
CA VAL A 245 1.44 18.43 4.26
C VAL A 245 2.36 18.49 5.47
N LEU A 246 1.84 18.18 6.65
CA LEU A 246 2.53 18.32 7.93
C LEU A 246 2.93 16.96 8.54
N LEU A 247 2.60 15.85 7.89
CA LEU A 247 2.89 14.48 8.36
C LEU A 247 2.45 14.28 9.82
N ARG A 248 1.28 14.79 10.19
CA ARG A 248 0.66 14.60 11.51
C ARG A 248 -0.86 14.73 11.45
N ASP A 249 -1.50 14.29 12.53
CA ASP A 249 -2.92 14.54 12.74
C ASP A 249 -3.17 16.03 13.02
N SER A 250 -4.33 16.52 12.56
CA SER A 250 -4.79 17.86 12.83
C SER A 250 -5.22 17.99 14.30
N ASP A 251 -4.71 18.99 15.00
CA ASP A 251 -5.28 19.41 16.28
C ASP A 251 -6.62 20.14 16.05
N GLU A 252 -7.53 20.11 17.03
CA GLU A 252 -8.89 20.63 16.89
C GLU A 252 -8.94 22.12 16.50
N GLU A 253 -8.06 22.94 17.08
CA GLU A 253 -8.03 24.39 16.83
C GLU A 253 -7.52 24.68 15.41
N GLY A 254 -6.40 24.08 15.03
CA GLY A 254 -5.82 24.18 13.70
C GLY A 254 -6.79 23.66 12.64
N LYS A 255 -7.41 22.50 12.87
CA LYS A 255 -8.43 21.95 11.98
C LYS A 255 -9.57 22.93 11.76
N LYS A 256 -10.15 23.47 12.83
CA LYS A 256 -11.24 24.46 12.76
C LYS A 256 -10.83 25.71 11.99
N TYR A 257 -9.61 26.20 12.21
CA TYR A 257 -9.07 27.33 11.47
C TYR A 257 -9.02 27.05 9.97
N TRP A 258 -8.39 25.95 9.54
CA TRP A 258 -8.23 25.66 8.12
C TRP A 258 -9.55 25.30 7.42
N VAL A 259 -10.49 24.65 8.11
CA VAL A 259 -11.86 24.46 7.60
C VAL A 259 -12.51 25.82 7.36
N SER A 260 -12.38 26.77 8.28
CA SER A 260 -12.94 28.12 8.09
C SER A 260 -12.32 28.88 6.90
N VAL A 261 -11.02 28.68 6.65
CA VAL A 261 -10.34 29.23 5.47
C VAL A 261 -10.91 28.61 4.19
N MET A 262 -11.08 27.28 4.17
CA MET A 262 -11.64 26.56 3.03
C MET A 262 -13.09 26.99 2.74
N ASP A 263 -13.94 27.07 3.76
CA ASP A 263 -15.32 27.54 3.65
C ASP A 263 -15.41 28.97 3.09
N LYS A 264 -14.50 29.85 3.55
CA LYS A 264 -14.45 31.23 3.08
C LYS A 264 -14.10 31.29 1.59
N LEU A 265 -13.10 30.54 1.14
CA LEU A 265 -12.69 30.50 -0.27
C LEU A 265 -13.82 29.99 -1.18
N GLN A 266 -14.56 28.97 -0.74
CA GLN A 266 -15.72 28.46 -1.47
C GLN A 266 -16.88 29.46 -1.51
N LYS A 267 -17.14 30.19 -0.42
CA LYS A 267 -18.12 31.30 -0.38
C LYS A 267 -17.74 32.45 -1.32
N GLU A 268 -16.44 32.66 -1.55
CA GLU A 268 -15.90 33.61 -2.53
C GLU A 268 -15.97 33.08 -3.98
N GLY A 269 -16.51 31.88 -4.20
CA GLY A 269 -16.73 31.30 -5.53
C GLY A 269 -15.58 30.46 -6.08
N LYS A 270 -14.54 30.16 -5.28
CA LYS A 270 -13.50 29.21 -5.70
C LYS A 270 -14.05 27.78 -5.74
N SER A 271 -13.58 26.97 -6.69
CA SER A 271 -13.86 25.53 -6.70
C SER A 271 -13.22 24.85 -5.49
N THR A 272 -13.64 23.62 -5.19
CA THR A 272 -13.04 22.80 -4.14
C THR A 272 -11.54 22.61 -4.38
N GLU A 273 -11.14 22.26 -5.61
CA GLU A 273 -9.73 22.06 -5.99
C GLU A 273 -8.92 23.35 -5.80
N SER A 274 -9.43 24.49 -6.28
CA SER A 274 -8.75 25.77 -6.11
C SER A 274 -8.65 26.21 -4.65
N SER A 275 -9.62 25.81 -3.81
CA SER A 275 -9.58 26.06 -2.37
C SER A 275 -8.56 25.18 -1.66
N ILE A 276 -8.46 23.89 -2.05
CA ILE A 276 -7.43 22.96 -1.56
C ILE A 276 -6.04 23.49 -1.90
N ASP A 277 -5.79 23.87 -3.16
CA ASP A 277 -4.50 24.39 -3.61
C ASP A 277 -4.07 25.62 -2.80
N GLU A 278 -5.00 26.52 -2.51
CA GLU A 278 -4.77 27.71 -1.69
C GLU A 278 -4.47 27.36 -0.22
N VAL A 279 -5.23 26.43 0.38
CA VAL A 279 -4.99 25.98 1.76
C VAL A 279 -3.62 25.33 1.88
N VAL A 280 -3.28 24.42 0.97
CA VAL A 280 -1.97 23.76 0.93
C VAL A 280 -0.86 24.78 0.72
N TYR A 281 -1.04 25.72 -0.20
CA TYR A 281 -0.07 26.80 -0.41
C TYR A 281 0.21 27.59 0.87
N ARG A 282 -0.84 27.97 1.60
CA ARG A 282 -0.73 28.71 2.86
C ARG A 282 -0.07 27.88 3.97
N MET A 283 -0.48 26.63 4.16
CA MET A 283 0.17 25.73 5.12
C MET A 283 1.65 25.56 4.85
N LYS A 284 2.06 25.48 3.56
CA LYS A 284 3.48 25.41 3.18
C LYS A 284 4.27 26.68 3.50
N GLN A 285 3.62 27.80 3.79
CA GLN A 285 4.30 29.02 4.24
C GLN A 285 4.58 29.02 5.74
N GLU A 286 3.91 28.17 6.52
CA GLU A 286 4.04 28.12 7.97
C GLU A 286 5.42 27.60 8.41
N ASN A 287 5.88 28.04 9.58
CA ASN A 287 7.16 27.60 10.14
C ASN A 287 7.19 26.09 10.40
N GLU A 288 6.05 25.51 10.77
CA GLU A 288 5.91 24.08 10.99
C GLU A 288 6.29 23.27 9.75
N TYR A 289 5.79 23.66 8.57
CA TYR A 289 6.13 23.02 7.31
C TYR A 289 7.62 23.16 6.97
N ARG A 290 8.19 24.35 7.18
CA ARG A 290 9.63 24.59 6.92
C ARG A 290 10.52 23.71 7.81
N ASN A 291 10.14 23.56 9.08
CA ASN A 291 10.82 22.67 10.01
C ASN A 291 10.74 21.22 9.54
N LEU A 292 9.55 20.76 9.12
CA LEU A 292 9.38 19.42 8.57
C LEU A 292 10.28 19.16 7.37
N VAL A 293 10.27 20.07 6.37
CA VAL A 293 11.10 19.95 5.16
C VAL A 293 12.59 19.86 5.50
N SER A 294 13.05 20.51 6.57
CA SER A 294 14.45 20.44 6.98
C SER A 294 14.89 19.02 7.40
N LEU A 295 13.96 18.18 7.87
CA LEU A 295 14.22 16.79 8.26
C LEU A 295 14.42 15.85 7.07
N PHE A 296 13.96 16.23 5.87
CA PHE A 296 14.15 15.45 4.64
C PHE A 296 15.47 15.78 3.92
N ASN A 297 16.16 16.85 4.34
CA ASN A 297 17.41 17.33 3.70
C ASN A 297 18.67 16.98 4.51
N THR A 298 18.53 16.23 5.59
CA THR A 298 19.61 15.72 6.46
C THR A 298 20.00 14.31 6.09
#